data_AF-A0A200HFA8-F1
#
_entry.id   AF-A0A200HFA8-F1
#
_cell.length_a   1.000
_cell.length_b   1.000
_cell.length_c   1.000
_cell.angle_alpha   90.00
_cell.angle_beta   90.00
_cell.angle_gamma   90.00
#
_symmetry.space_group_name_H-M   'P 1'
#
loop_
_entity.id
_entity.type
_entity.pdbx_description
1 polymer ?
#
loop_
_entity_poly.entity_id
_entity_poly.type
_entity_poly.pdbx_seq_one_letter_code
_entity_poly.pdbx_strand_id
1 'polypeptide(L)'
;MTDEALRDGDLSLEPTSGSAEFHGFAVLIDDERVGTVALRPDGRHEGSIRWNLGDRGSFAASRALRLGIQHAFAELGWERVWAQIDIDDTTDLRSASLAGLRREGVTRRSGAPDRVLVGRLIDDPPALSREGFVSILNAGLPRKRVIAQGLLRDERDRVLLCELTYKREWDLPGGVVEVGESPGTGLVRELHEELGITVELGALVTMNWLPPWREWDDACLFVFDLGRIDAATVEQMELQRTEIAGVHWCDLEEARTHATGATVELLEALEAGDLPAYREAPLQPE
;
A
#
# COMPACT_ATOMS: atom_id res chain seq x y z
N MET A 1 -26.67 16.11 -26.86
CA MET A 1 -26.50 14.64 -26.88
C MET A 1 -26.00 14.30 -28.26
N THR A 2 -24.82 13.71 -28.36
CA THR A 2 -24.36 13.11 -29.62
C THR A 2 -25.26 11.91 -29.92
N ASP A 3 -25.93 11.92 -31.07
CA ASP A 3 -26.78 10.83 -31.55
C ASP A 3 -25.98 9.66 -32.16
N GLU A 4 -24.66 9.74 -32.12
CA GLU A 4 -23.78 8.77 -32.77
C GLU A 4 -23.35 7.66 -31.79
N ALA A 5 -23.46 6.41 -32.25
CA ALA A 5 -23.03 5.24 -31.49
C ALA A 5 -21.50 5.18 -31.41
N LEU A 6 -20.97 4.97 -30.20
CA LEU A 6 -19.53 4.77 -29.98
C LEU A 6 -19.17 3.31 -30.30
N ARG A 7 -18.03 3.04 -30.93
CA ARG A 7 -17.68 1.68 -31.40
C ARG A 7 -16.24 1.30 -31.09
N ASP A 8 -16.05 0.04 -30.71
CA ASP A 8 -14.78 -0.66 -30.62
C ASP A 8 -15.04 -2.07 -31.17
N GLY A 9 -14.61 -2.40 -32.39
CA GLY A 9 -14.85 -3.70 -33.03
C GLY A 9 -16.34 -4.09 -33.13
N ASP A 10 -16.66 -5.28 -32.63
CA ASP A 10 -18.01 -5.85 -32.48
C ASP A 10 -18.86 -5.20 -31.37
N LEU A 11 -18.25 -4.38 -30.51
CA LEU A 11 -18.92 -3.72 -29.39
C LEU A 11 -19.32 -2.29 -29.74
N SER A 12 -20.55 -1.91 -29.41
CA SER A 12 -21.05 -0.53 -29.51
C SER A 12 -21.74 -0.04 -28.24
N LEU A 13 -21.68 1.28 -28.02
CA LEU A 13 -22.51 1.99 -27.06
C LEU A 13 -23.55 2.82 -27.80
N GLU A 14 -24.81 2.43 -27.66
CA GLU A 14 -25.94 3.14 -28.27
C GLU A 14 -26.62 4.03 -27.23
N PRO A 15 -26.81 5.34 -27.52
CA PRO A 15 -27.52 6.22 -26.61
C PRO A 15 -28.92 5.68 -26.29
N THR A 16 -29.21 5.55 -25.01
CA THR A 16 -30.57 5.30 -24.53
C THR A 16 -31.25 6.64 -24.27
N SER A 17 -32.58 6.66 -24.23
CA SER A 17 -33.34 7.84 -23.80
C SER A 17 -32.93 8.23 -22.38
N GLY A 18 -31.95 9.13 -22.27
CA GLY A 18 -31.40 9.62 -21.00
C GLY A 18 -32.38 10.53 -20.28
N SER A 19 -32.23 10.65 -18.97
CA SER A 19 -32.78 11.79 -18.24
C SER A 19 -31.77 12.95 -18.27
N ALA A 20 -32.18 14.15 -17.87
CA ALA A 20 -31.24 15.27 -17.69
C ALA A 20 -30.15 14.99 -16.64
N GLU A 21 -30.26 13.89 -15.88
CA GLU A 21 -29.38 13.55 -14.76
C GLU A 21 -28.22 12.62 -15.15
N PHE A 22 -28.28 11.92 -16.29
CA PHE A 22 -27.20 11.02 -16.74
C PHE A 22 -27.22 10.74 -18.25
N HIS A 23 -26.05 10.45 -18.81
CA HIS A 23 -25.86 9.98 -20.18
C HIS A 23 -25.82 8.45 -20.18
N GLY A 24 -26.92 7.82 -20.59
CA GLY A 24 -27.07 6.35 -20.57
C GLY A 24 -26.85 5.72 -21.94
N PHE A 25 -26.15 4.59 -21.96
CA PHE A 25 -25.86 3.81 -23.16
C PHE A 25 -26.27 2.34 -22.98
N ALA A 26 -26.89 1.77 -24.00
CA ALA A 26 -27.01 0.32 -24.15
C ALA A 26 -25.68 -0.20 -24.70
N VAL A 27 -25.16 -1.27 -24.09
CA VAL A 27 -23.97 -1.97 -24.58
C VAL A 27 -24.43 -3.09 -25.49
N LEU A 28 -23.99 -3.10 -26.73
CA LEU A 28 -24.29 -4.15 -27.71
C LEU A 28 -23.00 -4.86 -28.12
N ILE A 29 -23.08 -6.16 -28.36
CA ILE A 29 -22.04 -6.97 -29.01
C ILE A 29 -22.72 -7.72 -30.16
N ASP A 30 -22.21 -7.59 -31.38
CA ASP A 30 -22.84 -8.15 -32.59
C ASP A 30 -24.34 -7.80 -32.68
N ASP A 31 -24.65 -6.53 -32.39
CA ASP A 31 -26.01 -5.95 -32.32
C ASP A 31 -26.96 -6.58 -31.26
N GLU A 32 -26.48 -7.48 -30.42
CA GLU A 32 -27.21 -8.01 -29.26
C GLU A 32 -26.95 -7.16 -28.02
N ARG A 33 -28.00 -6.67 -27.35
CA ARG A 33 -27.87 -5.91 -26.11
C ARG A 33 -27.38 -6.82 -24.98
N VAL A 34 -26.19 -6.52 -24.45
CA VAL A 34 -25.54 -7.28 -23.37
C VAL A 34 -25.50 -6.54 -22.03
N GLY A 35 -25.80 -5.24 -22.00
CA GLY A 35 -25.73 -4.49 -20.76
C GLY A 35 -25.98 -2.99 -20.92
N THR A 36 -25.50 -2.23 -19.95
CA THR A 36 -25.59 -0.77 -19.92
C THR A 36 -24.34 -0.12 -19.34
N VAL A 37 -24.04 1.09 -19.79
CA VAL A 37 -23.09 2.03 -19.17
C VAL A 37 -23.82 3.35 -18.97
N ALA A 38 -23.59 4.01 -17.83
CA ALA A 38 -24.15 5.33 -17.55
C ALA A 38 -23.06 6.26 -17.00
N LEU A 39 -23.02 7.48 -17.53
CA LEU A 39 -22.18 8.58 -17.06
C LEU A 39 -23.07 9.57 -16.32
N ARG A 40 -22.74 9.87 -15.07
CA ARG A 40 -23.49 10.82 -14.24
C ARG A 40 -22.58 11.99 -13.85
N PRO A 41 -22.90 13.24 -14.24
CA PRO A 41 -22.16 14.41 -13.79
C PRO A 41 -22.11 14.48 -12.26
N ASP A 42 -20.96 14.85 -11.70
CA ASP A 42 -20.80 15.08 -10.26
C ASP A 42 -19.79 16.21 -10.01
N GLY A 43 -20.09 17.39 -10.55
CA GLY A 43 -19.20 18.55 -10.57
C GLY A 43 -19.23 19.25 -11.92
N ARG A 44 -18.35 20.23 -12.10
CA ARG A 44 -18.30 21.06 -13.31
C ARG A 44 -17.61 20.36 -14.49
N HIS A 45 -16.55 19.60 -14.20
CA HIS A 45 -15.71 18.92 -15.19
C HIS A 45 -15.41 17.48 -14.75
N GLU A 46 -16.32 16.85 -14.02
CA GLU A 46 -16.13 15.48 -13.57
C GLU A 46 -17.45 14.75 -13.39
N GLY A 47 -17.36 13.42 -13.34
CA GLY A 47 -18.51 12.59 -13.05
C GLY A 47 -18.17 11.13 -12.84
N SER A 48 -19.21 10.38 -12.50
CA SER A 48 -19.11 8.95 -12.24
C SER A 48 -19.51 8.12 -13.46
N ILE A 49 -18.84 6.99 -13.65
CA ILE A 49 -19.24 5.94 -14.58
C ILE A 49 -19.77 4.74 -13.80
N ARG A 50 -20.89 4.18 -14.27
CA ARG A 50 -21.48 2.93 -13.75
C ARG A 50 -21.79 2.01 -14.92
N TRP A 51 -21.73 0.72 -14.69
CA TRP A 51 -22.03 -0.28 -15.71
C TRP A 51 -22.75 -1.46 -15.09
N ASN A 52 -23.42 -2.23 -15.96
CA ASN A 52 -23.97 -3.53 -15.64
C ASN A 52 -23.99 -4.37 -16.92
N LEU A 53 -23.15 -5.41 -16.97
CA LEU A 53 -23.07 -6.37 -18.08
C LEU A 53 -23.37 -7.80 -17.61
N GLY A 54 -23.89 -7.99 -16.40
CA GLY A 54 -24.12 -9.30 -15.79
C GLY A 54 -22.86 -10.17 -15.75
N ASP A 55 -23.01 -11.47 -16.00
CA ASP A 55 -21.92 -12.46 -15.97
C ASP A 55 -20.97 -12.39 -17.18
N ARG A 56 -21.19 -11.47 -18.13
CA ARG A 56 -20.33 -11.34 -19.30
C ARG A 56 -19.02 -10.69 -18.86
N GLY A 57 -17.97 -11.51 -18.76
CA GLY A 57 -16.72 -11.22 -18.07
C GLY A 57 -15.99 -9.92 -18.44
N SER A 58 -14.96 -9.61 -17.65
CA SER A 58 -14.27 -8.31 -17.59
C SER A 58 -13.81 -7.67 -18.91
N PHE A 59 -13.65 -8.44 -19.99
CA PHE A 59 -13.21 -7.92 -21.27
C PHE A 59 -14.23 -6.99 -21.93
N ALA A 60 -15.50 -7.43 -22.03
CA ALA A 60 -16.57 -6.62 -22.63
C ALA A 60 -16.83 -5.34 -21.81
N ALA A 61 -16.87 -5.48 -20.48
CA ALA A 61 -17.03 -4.35 -19.57
C ALA A 61 -15.89 -3.34 -19.75
N SER A 62 -14.62 -3.79 -19.80
CA SER A 62 -13.49 -2.88 -19.99
C SER A 62 -13.55 -2.08 -21.29
N ARG A 63 -14.01 -2.68 -22.40
CA ARG A 63 -14.18 -2.00 -23.69
C ARG A 63 -15.28 -0.95 -23.64
N ALA A 64 -16.45 -1.32 -23.09
CA ALA A 64 -17.57 -0.41 -22.89
C ALA A 64 -17.17 0.78 -22.00
N LEU A 65 -16.43 0.54 -20.92
CA LEU A 65 -15.91 1.59 -20.05
C LEU A 65 -14.93 2.52 -20.77
N ARG A 66 -14.01 1.99 -21.59
CA ARG A 66 -13.10 2.84 -22.38
C ARG A 66 -13.85 3.77 -23.32
N LEU A 67 -14.88 3.28 -24.02
CA LEU A 67 -15.71 4.11 -24.89
C LEU A 67 -16.45 5.19 -24.08
N GLY A 68 -17.05 4.83 -22.94
CA GLY A 68 -17.74 5.78 -22.07
C GLY A 68 -16.81 6.86 -21.51
N ILE A 69 -15.61 6.48 -21.07
CA ILE A 69 -14.60 7.42 -20.58
C ILE A 69 -14.10 8.35 -21.69
N GLN A 70 -13.81 7.80 -22.88
CA GLN A 70 -13.41 8.60 -24.03
C GLN A 70 -14.48 9.64 -24.39
N HIS A 71 -15.75 9.24 -24.39
CA HIS A 71 -16.87 10.15 -24.61
C HIS A 71 -16.97 11.24 -23.53
N ALA A 72 -16.80 10.88 -22.26
CA ALA A 72 -16.80 11.85 -21.16
C ALA A 72 -15.73 12.94 -21.34
N PHE A 73 -14.53 12.55 -21.76
CA PHE A 73 -13.43 13.49 -21.99
C PHE A 73 -13.60 14.30 -23.29
N ALA A 74 -13.94 13.64 -24.40
CA ALA A 74 -13.97 14.26 -25.72
C ALA A 74 -15.23 15.11 -25.96
N GLU A 75 -16.39 14.65 -25.49
CA GLU A 75 -17.70 15.25 -25.83
C GLU A 75 -18.33 15.99 -24.65
N LEU A 76 -18.16 15.49 -23.41
CA LEU A 76 -18.73 16.13 -22.23
C LEU A 76 -17.78 17.16 -21.59
N GLY A 77 -16.52 17.22 -22.04
CA GLY A 77 -15.51 18.13 -21.51
C GLY A 77 -15.18 17.87 -20.03
N TRP A 78 -15.29 16.62 -19.59
CA TRP A 78 -14.85 16.22 -18.26
C TRP A 78 -13.33 16.05 -18.26
N GLU A 79 -12.72 16.35 -17.12
CA GLU A 79 -11.30 16.16 -16.83
C GLU A 79 -11.09 14.91 -15.96
N ARG A 80 -12.16 14.38 -15.36
CA ARG A 80 -12.11 13.21 -14.47
C ARG A 80 -13.35 12.32 -14.59
N VAL A 81 -13.11 11.01 -14.64
CA VAL A 81 -14.14 9.97 -14.53
C VAL A 81 -13.78 9.04 -13.39
N TRP A 82 -14.74 8.72 -12.51
CA TRP A 82 -14.51 7.83 -11.38
C TRP A 82 -15.63 6.80 -11.19
N ALA A 83 -15.36 5.74 -10.43
CA ALA A 83 -16.35 4.76 -10.01
C ALA A 83 -16.08 4.30 -8.57
N GLN A 84 -17.14 3.84 -7.89
CA GLN A 84 -17.03 3.16 -6.61
C GLN A 84 -17.54 1.73 -6.76
N ILE A 85 -16.67 0.77 -6.47
CA ILE A 85 -16.91 -0.66 -6.67
C ILE A 85 -16.85 -1.34 -5.30
N ASP A 86 -17.75 -2.28 -5.00
CA ASP A 86 -17.71 -3.02 -3.74
C ASP A 86 -16.36 -3.76 -3.62
N ILE A 87 -15.75 -3.74 -2.43
CA ILE A 87 -14.36 -4.20 -2.24
C ILE A 87 -14.13 -5.68 -2.60
N ASP A 88 -15.19 -6.49 -2.50
CA ASP A 88 -15.18 -7.92 -2.83
C ASP A 88 -15.45 -8.19 -4.32
N ASP A 89 -15.87 -7.19 -5.11
CA ASP A 89 -16.15 -7.33 -6.53
C ASP A 89 -14.88 -7.24 -7.38
N THR A 90 -14.12 -8.33 -7.34
CA THR A 90 -12.87 -8.47 -8.10
C THR A 90 -13.07 -8.42 -9.62
N THR A 91 -14.26 -8.75 -10.12
CA THR A 91 -14.57 -8.74 -11.55
C THR A 91 -14.69 -7.30 -12.06
N ASP A 92 -15.44 -6.46 -11.36
CA ASP A 92 -15.60 -5.06 -11.73
C ASP A 92 -14.34 -4.25 -11.47
N LEU A 93 -13.60 -4.54 -10.40
CA LEU A 93 -12.27 -3.97 -10.16
C LEU A 93 -11.31 -4.25 -11.32
N ARG A 94 -11.32 -5.48 -11.83
CA ARG A 94 -10.52 -5.88 -13.00
C ARG A 94 -10.98 -5.15 -14.27
N SER A 95 -12.29 -5.07 -14.50
CA SER A 95 -12.87 -4.36 -15.65
C SER A 95 -12.47 -2.88 -15.66
N ALA A 96 -12.57 -2.21 -14.51
CA ALA A 96 -12.19 -0.81 -14.35
C ALA A 96 -10.68 -0.60 -14.58
N SER A 97 -9.85 -1.49 -14.03
CA SER A 97 -8.39 -1.45 -14.23
C SER A 97 -8.03 -1.61 -15.70
N LEU A 98 -8.63 -2.57 -16.42
CA LEU A 98 -8.44 -2.77 -17.86
C LEU A 98 -8.99 -1.62 -18.72
N ALA A 99 -9.93 -0.84 -18.19
CA ALA A 99 -10.41 0.39 -18.81
C ALA A 99 -9.53 1.61 -18.53
N GLY A 100 -8.52 1.45 -17.66
CA GLY A 100 -7.56 2.48 -17.32
C GLY A 100 -7.93 3.35 -16.13
N LEU A 101 -8.92 2.95 -15.32
CA LEU A 101 -9.15 3.54 -14.01
C LEU A 101 -8.14 2.99 -13.00
N ARG A 102 -7.59 3.86 -12.17
CA ARG A 102 -6.60 3.54 -11.13
C ARG A 102 -7.28 3.53 -9.78
N ARG A 103 -6.88 2.60 -8.89
CA ARG A 103 -7.31 2.60 -7.50
C ARG A 103 -6.73 3.81 -6.77
N GLU A 104 -7.59 4.56 -6.07
CA GLU A 104 -7.21 5.76 -5.33
C GLU A 104 -7.37 5.59 -3.82
N GLY A 105 -8.27 4.71 -3.38
CA GLY A 105 -8.48 4.48 -1.95
C GLY A 105 -9.68 3.57 -1.66
N VAL A 106 -10.01 3.45 -0.38
CA VAL A 106 -11.19 2.72 0.12
C VAL A 106 -12.12 3.70 0.83
N THR A 107 -13.35 3.79 0.36
CA THR A 107 -14.45 4.50 1.01
C THR A 107 -15.13 3.57 2.02
N ARG A 108 -14.92 3.86 3.31
CA ARG A 108 -15.55 3.10 4.40
C ARG A 108 -17.05 3.36 4.50
N ARG A 109 -17.84 2.33 4.83
CA ARG A 109 -19.30 2.46 4.94
C ARG A 109 -19.84 1.88 6.24
N SER A 110 -20.92 2.50 6.75
CA SER A 110 -21.65 1.99 7.91
C SER A 110 -22.74 1.02 7.45
N GLY A 111 -22.75 -0.21 7.99
CA GLY A 111 -23.78 -1.21 7.71
C GLY A 111 -23.78 -1.77 6.28
N ALA A 112 -22.70 -1.60 5.53
CA ALA A 112 -22.52 -2.12 4.17
C ALA A 112 -21.03 -2.39 3.90
N PRO A 113 -20.68 -3.25 2.92
CA PRO A 113 -19.29 -3.44 2.51
C PRO A 113 -18.65 -2.12 2.07
N ASP A 114 -17.35 -2.00 2.35
CA ASP A 114 -16.52 -0.91 1.89
C ASP A 114 -16.41 -0.91 0.36
N ARG A 115 -16.09 0.26 -0.21
CA ARG A 115 -15.95 0.42 -1.65
C ARG A 115 -14.57 0.90 -2.03
N VAL A 116 -14.03 0.39 -3.11
CA VAL A 116 -12.81 0.92 -3.72
C VAL A 116 -13.20 2.09 -4.62
N LEU A 117 -12.55 3.23 -4.40
CA LEU A 117 -12.60 4.36 -5.32
C LEU A 117 -11.58 4.11 -6.43
N VAL A 118 -12.05 4.14 -7.68
CA VAL A 118 -11.20 4.12 -8.86
C VAL A 118 -11.44 5.35 -9.72
N GLY A 119 -10.39 5.92 -10.30
CA GLY A 119 -10.46 7.17 -11.06
C GLY A 119 -9.54 7.17 -12.26
N ARG A 120 -9.90 7.96 -13.27
CA ARG A 120 -9.05 8.28 -14.41
C ARG A 120 -9.13 9.78 -14.69
N LEU A 121 -7.98 10.39 -14.91
CA LEU A 121 -7.86 11.78 -15.35
C LEU A 121 -7.66 11.86 -16.86
N ILE A 122 -8.02 13.00 -17.46
CA ILE A 122 -7.87 13.23 -18.90
C ILE A 122 -6.39 13.23 -19.34
N ASP A 123 -5.48 13.62 -18.45
CA ASP A 123 -4.03 13.66 -18.67
C ASP A 123 -3.31 12.37 -18.25
N ASP A 124 -4.05 11.36 -17.79
CA ASP A 124 -3.47 10.05 -17.52
C ASP A 124 -2.95 9.40 -18.82
N PRO A 125 -1.77 8.76 -18.79
CA PRO A 125 -1.27 7.95 -19.88
C PRO A 125 -2.34 7.01 -20.46
N PRO A 126 -2.37 6.81 -21.80
CA PRO A 126 -3.37 5.98 -22.45
C PRO A 126 -3.43 4.58 -21.82
N ALA A 127 -4.64 4.08 -21.55
CA ALA A 127 -4.84 2.82 -20.81
C ALA A 127 -4.10 1.61 -21.40
N LEU A 128 -3.98 1.57 -22.74
CA LEU A 128 -3.32 0.47 -23.47
C LEU A 128 -1.83 0.74 -23.76
N SER A 129 -1.28 1.85 -23.26
CA SER A 129 0.15 2.15 -23.37
C SER A 129 0.95 1.45 -22.27
N ARG A 130 2.27 1.28 -22.48
CA ARG A 130 3.18 0.75 -21.46
C ARG A 130 3.12 1.55 -20.17
N GLU A 131 3.14 2.88 -20.27
CA GLU A 131 3.10 3.77 -19.12
C GLU A 131 1.77 3.65 -18.37
N GLY A 132 0.65 3.67 -19.10
CA GLY A 132 -0.68 3.47 -18.52
C GLY A 132 -0.80 2.14 -17.78
N PHE A 133 -0.31 1.05 -18.38
CA PHE A 133 -0.26 -0.26 -17.75
C PHE A 133 0.53 -0.24 -16.42
N VAL A 134 1.72 0.36 -16.40
CA VAL A 134 2.53 0.48 -15.18
C VAL A 134 1.83 1.30 -14.10
N SER A 135 1.21 2.43 -14.45
CA SER A 135 0.50 3.27 -13.47
C SER A 135 -0.72 2.55 -12.87
N ILE A 136 -1.47 1.79 -13.67
CA ILE A 136 -2.60 0.98 -13.20
C ILE A 136 -2.11 -0.12 -12.26
N LEU A 137 -1.03 -0.82 -12.62
CA LEU A 137 -0.42 -1.83 -11.76
C LEU A 137 0.02 -1.22 -10.42
N ASN A 138 0.80 -0.13 -10.44
CA ASN A 138 1.29 0.52 -9.21
C ASN A 138 0.16 0.98 -8.28
N ALA A 139 -0.98 1.37 -8.84
CA ALA A 139 -2.16 1.74 -8.05
C ALA A 139 -2.84 0.54 -7.37
N GLY A 140 -2.76 -0.66 -7.98
CA GLY A 140 -3.40 -1.88 -7.49
C GLY A 140 -2.50 -2.82 -6.68
N LEU A 141 -1.17 -2.69 -6.79
CA LEU A 141 -0.24 -3.59 -6.12
C LEU A 141 -0.32 -3.45 -4.58
N PRO A 142 -0.23 -4.56 -3.83
CA PRO A 142 -0.15 -4.51 -2.38
C PRO A 142 1.01 -3.66 -1.90
N ARG A 143 0.74 -2.79 -0.92
CA ARG A 143 1.77 -2.08 -0.17
C ARG A 143 1.90 -2.73 1.20
N LYS A 144 3.13 -2.87 1.68
CA LYS A 144 3.42 -3.40 3.02
C LYS A 144 4.05 -2.28 3.82
N ARG A 145 3.72 -2.22 5.12
CA ARG A 145 4.50 -1.40 6.04
C ARG A 145 5.91 -1.96 6.08
N VAL A 146 6.90 -1.08 6.02
CA VAL A 146 8.30 -1.45 6.12
C VAL A 146 8.84 -0.85 7.41
N ILE A 147 9.57 -1.66 8.17
CA ILE A 147 10.23 -1.29 9.42
C ILE A 147 11.72 -1.61 9.23
N ALA A 148 12.59 -0.76 9.73
CA ALA A 148 14.03 -1.01 9.73
C ALA A 148 14.59 -0.82 11.14
N GLN A 149 15.36 -1.81 11.60
CA GLN A 149 15.99 -1.84 12.91
C GLN A 149 17.50 -2.11 12.79
N GLY A 150 18.22 -1.66 13.80
CA GLY A 150 19.66 -1.74 13.89
C GLY A 150 20.15 -2.70 14.96
N LEU A 151 21.02 -3.64 14.59
CA LEU A 151 21.82 -4.40 15.53
C LEU A 151 23.11 -3.63 15.84
N LEU A 152 23.15 -2.99 16.99
CA LEU A 152 24.31 -2.25 17.47
C LEU A 152 24.88 -2.97 18.69
N ARG A 153 26.20 -3.21 18.70
CA ARG A 153 26.88 -3.94 19.77
C ARG A 153 27.90 -3.08 20.50
N ASP A 154 28.20 -3.41 21.74
CA ASP A 154 29.35 -2.83 22.46
C ASP A 154 30.58 -3.75 22.41
N GLU A 155 31.63 -3.39 23.15
CA GLU A 155 32.87 -4.19 23.25
C GLU A 155 32.69 -5.50 24.03
N ARG A 156 31.55 -5.69 24.69
CA ARG A 156 31.19 -6.89 25.46
C ARG A 156 30.14 -7.74 24.75
N ASP A 157 29.89 -7.49 23.47
CA ASP A 157 28.86 -8.18 22.68
C ASP A 157 27.41 -7.95 23.15
N ARG A 158 27.18 -6.97 24.03
CA ARG A 158 25.82 -6.59 24.43
C ARG A 158 25.16 -5.81 23.30
N VAL A 159 23.86 -5.97 23.15
CA VAL A 159 23.05 -5.32 22.11
C VAL A 159 22.34 -4.11 22.69
N LEU A 160 22.29 -3.01 21.93
CA LEU A 160 21.51 -1.84 22.33
C LEU A 160 20.02 -2.12 22.13
N LEU A 161 19.24 -1.99 23.20
CA LEU A 161 17.78 -1.99 23.17
C LEU A 161 17.23 -0.63 23.62
N CYS A 162 16.11 -0.22 23.00
CA CYS A 162 15.38 0.99 23.32
C CYS A 162 14.12 0.67 24.12
N GLU A 163 13.98 1.34 25.26
CA GLU A 163 12.75 1.36 26.05
C GLU A 163 11.80 2.41 25.48
N LEU A 164 10.67 1.95 24.94
CA LEU A 164 9.70 2.81 24.25
C LEU A 164 8.66 3.36 25.23
N THR A 165 8.13 4.56 24.99
CA THR A 165 7.14 5.20 25.87
C THR A 165 5.73 4.61 25.77
N TYR A 166 5.44 3.89 24.68
CA TYR A 166 4.09 3.44 24.31
C TYR A 166 3.87 1.93 24.43
N LYS A 167 4.90 1.15 24.78
CA LYS A 167 4.79 -0.30 25.04
C LYS A 167 5.76 -0.73 26.14
N ARG A 168 5.57 -1.95 26.67
CA ARG A 168 6.36 -2.43 27.80
C ARG A 168 7.69 -3.02 27.37
N GLU A 169 7.68 -3.68 26.22
CA GLU A 169 8.81 -4.40 25.67
C GLU A 169 9.81 -3.43 25.06
N TRP A 170 11.09 -3.74 25.20
CA TRP A 170 12.17 -3.04 24.52
C TRP A 170 12.40 -3.64 23.14
N ASP A 171 12.84 -2.80 22.19
CA ASP A 171 13.13 -3.22 20.82
C ASP A 171 14.54 -2.80 20.42
N LEU A 172 15.04 -3.39 19.33
CA LEU A 172 16.20 -2.82 18.63
C LEU A 172 15.87 -1.39 18.16
N PRO A 173 16.86 -0.48 18.14
CA PRO A 173 16.67 0.89 17.69
C PRO A 173 16.28 0.95 16.21
N GLY A 174 15.42 1.91 15.86
CA GLY A 174 14.89 2.09 14.51
C GLY A 174 13.36 2.14 14.49
N GLY A 175 12.77 2.24 13.31
CA GLY A 175 11.37 2.62 13.18
C GLY A 175 10.76 2.32 11.81
N VAL A 176 9.62 2.94 11.55
CA VAL A 176 8.84 2.76 10.32
C VAL A 176 9.51 3.56 9.19
N VAL A 177 9.71 2.90 8.05
CA VAL A 177 10.30 3.53 6.86
C VAL A 177 9.26 4.41 6.17
N GLU A 178 9.65 5.61 5.78
CA GLU A 178 8.74 6.55 5.12
C GLU A 178 8.39 6.14 3.68
N VAL A 179 7.31 6.70 3.15
CA VAL A 179 6.88 6.44 1.77
C VAL A 179 7.95 6.91 0.78
N GLY A 180 8.46 5.97 -0.02
CA GLY A 180 9.49 6.24 -1.02
C GLY A 180 10.92 6.17 -0.50
N GLU A 181 11.09 5.89 0.79
CA GLU A 181 12.39 5.73 1.43
C GLU A 181 12.89 4.28 1.35
N SER A 182 14.21 4.08 1.28
CA SER A 182 14.81 2.73 1.38
C SER A 182 14.94 2.31 2.84
N PRO A 183 14.88 1.01 3.19
CA PRO A 183 14.99 0.58 4.60
C PRO A 183 16.24 1.08 5.32
N GLY A 184 17.38 1.07 4.63
CA GLY A 184 18.64 1.55 5.19
C GLY A 184 18.64 3.06 5.42
N THR A 185 18.06 3.84 4.50
CA THR A 185 17.91 5.30 4.66
C THR A 185 17.00 5.61 5.85
N GLY A 186 15.87 4.91 5.97
CA GLY A 186 14.94 5.07 7.08
C GLY A 186 15.60 4.76 8.41
N LEU A 187 16.34 3.65 8.52
CA LEU A 187 17.07 3.33 9.74
C LEU A 187 18.06 4.44 10.13
N VAL A 188 18.85 4.95 9.20
CA VAL A 188 19.83 6.02 9.48
C VAL A 188 19.13 7.30 9.94
N ARG A 189 17.99 7.66 9.32
CA ARG A 189 17.16 8.79 9.75
C ARG A 189 16.63 8.59 11.17
N GLU A 190 16.00 7.44 11.44
CA GLU A 190 15.43 7.12 12.76
C GLU A 190 16.49 7.19 13.87
N LEU A 191 17.67 6.58 13.67
CA LEU A 191 18.75 6.63 14.67
C LEU A 191 19.24 8.05 14.95
N HIS A 192 19.26 8.90 13.92
CA HIS A 192 19.60 10.30 14.10
C HIS A 192 18.50 11.07 14.86
N GLU A 193 17.23 10.86 14.50
CA GLU A 193 16.09 11.56 15.10
C GLU A 193 15.79 11.12 16.53
N GLU A 194 15.83 9.82 16.80
CA GLU A 194 15.43 9.22 18.08
C GLU A 194 16.56 9.18 19.10
N LEU A 195 17.82 9.00 18.66
CA LEU A 195 18.97 8.76 19.53
C LEU A 195 20.09 9.81 19.36
N GLY A 196 20.02 10.68 18.36
CA GLY A 196 21.06 11.68 18.10
C GLY A 196 22.38 11.09 17.59
N ILE A 197 22.39 9.87 17.05
CA ILE A 197 23.61 9.21 16.57
C ILE A 197 23.64 9.08 15.04
N THR A 198 24.85 9.02 14.49
CA THR A 198 25.07 8.67 13.09
C THR A 198 25.98 7.45 13.04
N VAL A 199 25.52 6.41 12.34
CA VAL A 199 26.25 5.15 12.18
C VAL A 199 26.35 4.81 10.70
N GLU A 200 27.39 4.06 10.34
CA GLU A 200 27.49 3.48 9.00
C GLU A 200 26.55 2.27 8.91
N LEU A 201 25.73 2.25 7.87
CA LEU A 201 24.86 1.11 7.59
C LEU A 201 25.69 -0.08 7.11
N GLY A 202 25.66 -1.19 7.84
CA GLY A 202 26.30 -2.44 7.45
C GLY A 202 25.40 -3.37 6.64
N ALA A 203 25.72 -4.67 6.69
CA ALA A 203 25.01 -5.70 5.96
C ALA A 203 23.62 -5.97 6.56
N LEU A 204 22.71 -6.48 5.72
CA LEU A 204 21.45 -7.06 6.20
C LEU A 204 21.77 -8.30 7.05
N VAL A 205 21.23 -8.33 8.27
CA VAL A 205 21.29 -9.48 9.18
C VAL A 205 20.17 -10.46 8.89
N THR A 206 18.92 -9.98 8.86
CA THR A 206 17.72 -10.76 8.52
C THR A 206 16.59 -9.84 8.09
N MET A 207 15.60 -10.40 7.38
CA MET A 207 14.29 -9.79 7.20
C MET A 207 13.22 -10.68 7.82
N ASN A 208 12.42 -10.10 8.72
CA ASN A 208 11.29 -10.75 9.36
C ASN A 208 9.99 -10.24 8.75
N TRP A 209 9.17 -11.13 8.21
CA TRP A 209 7.77 -10.81 7.93
C TRP A 209 6.97 -10.90 9.23
N LEU A 210 6.29 -9.80 9.58
CA LEU A 210 5.44 -9.70 10.75
C LEU A 210 3.99 -9.93 10.29
N PRO A 211 3.32 -11.02 10.72
CA PRO A 211 1.91 -11.24 10.38
C PRO A 211 1.02 -10.14 10.99
N PRO A 212 -0.23 -9.97 10.50
CA PRO A 212 -1.19 -9.09 11.13
C PRO A 212 -1.38 -9.45 12.60
N TRP A 213 -1.37 -8.46 13.47
CA TRP A 213 -1.50 -8.67 14.91
C TRP A 213 -2.29 -7.53 15.54
N ARG A 214 -3.35 -7.90 16.29
CA ARG A 214 -4.37 -6.97 16.78
C ARG A 214 -4.91 -6.09 15.66
N GLU A 215 -4.91 -4.76 15.83
CA GLU A 215 -5.39 -3.80 14.83
C GLU A 215 -4.34 -3.47 13.74
N TRP A 216 -3.13 -4.01 13.83
CA TRP A 216 -2.07 -3.75 12.86
C TRP A 216 -2.12 -4.73 11.69
N ASP A 217 -2.04 -4.19 10.47
CA ASP A 217 -1.71 -4.96 9.26
C ASP A 217 -0.27 -5.51 9.33
N ASP A 218 0.05 -6.39 8.39
CA ASP A 218 1.36 -7.01 8.27
C ASP A 218 2.49 -6.05 7.85
N ALA A 219 3.73 -6.43 8.12
CA ALA A 219 4.91 -5.61 7.84
C ALA A 219 6.14 -6.44 7.47
N CYS A 220 7.08 -5.81 6.75
CA CYS A 220 8.43 -6.34 6.56
C CYS A 220 9.41 -5.58 7.47
N LEU A 221 10.03 -6.29 8.40
CA LEU A 221 11.04 -5.75 9.32
C LEU A 221 12.43 -6.15 8.84
N PHE A 222 13.25 -5.18 8.46
CA PHE A 222 14.65 -5.37 8.07
C PHE A 222 15.56 -5.08 9.26
N VAL A 223 16.52 -5.97 9.53
CA VAL A 223 17.51 -5.76 10.60
C VAL A 223 18.89 -5.65 9.96
N PHE A 224 19.58 -4.53 10.20
CA PHE A 224 20.92 -4.27 9.67
C PHE A 224 21.98 -4.34 10.77
N ASP A 225 23.17 -4.83 10.44
CA ASP A 225 24.34 -4.76 11.32
C ASP A 225 24.86 -3.32 11.30
N LEU A 226 24.94 -2.70 12.47
CA LEU A 226 25.49 -1.35 12.64
C LEU A 226 26.88 -1.37 13.26
N GLY A 227 27.45 -2.57 13.41
CA GLY A 227 28.79 -2.77 13.94
C GLY A 227 28.84 -2.62 15.46
N ARG A 228 29.99 -2.13 15.92
CA ARG A 228 30.29 -1.94 17.35
C ARG A 228 30.59 -0.48 17.64
N ILE A 229 30.11 0.01 18.78
CA ILE A 229 30.43 1.34 19.30
C ILE A 229 30.82 1.23 20.78
N ASP A 230 31.45 2.28 21.30
CA ASP A 230 31.80 2.35 22.72
C ASP A 230 30.52 2.37 23.56
N ALA A 231 30.46 1.52 24.60
CA ALA A 231 29.35 1.49 25.52
C ALA A 231 29.01 2.87 26.11
N ALA A 232 30.02 3.73 26.31
CA ALA A 232 29.86 5.10 26.82
C ALA A 232 29.12 6.05 25.86
N THR A 233 28.96 5.67 24.58
CA THR A 233 28.25 6.48 23.58
C THR A 233 26.81 6.77 24.00
N VAL A 234 26.16 5.88 24.77
CA VAL A 234 24.80 6.11 25.28
C VAL A 234 24.68 7.34 26.18
N GLU A 235 25.76 7.76 26.84
CA GLU A 235 25.78 8.97 27.66
C GLU A 235 25.71 10.26 26.82
N GLN A 236 26.01 10.16 25.53
CA GLN A 236 26.02 11.26 24.57
C GLN A 236 24.77 11.26 23.67
N MET A 237 23.92 10.24 23.78
CA MET A 237 22.71 10.15 22.97
C MET A 237 21.68 11.22 23.37
N GLU A 238 21.12 11.88 22.36
CA GLU A 238 20.05 12.85 22.52
C GLU A 238 18.71 12.17 22.26
N LEU A 239 18.13 11.58 23.32
CA LEU A 239 16.91 10.79 23.17
C LEU A 239 15.68 11.65 22.88
N GLN A 240 14.93 11.29 21.85
CA GLN A 240 13.61 11.84 21.57
C GLN A 240 12.59 11.31 22.59
N ARG A 241 12.47 12.03 23.72
CA ARG A 241 11.71 11.58 24.91
C ARG A 241 10.21 11.35 24.71
N THR A 242 9.64 11.77 23.58
CA THR A 242 8.26 11.43 23.21
C THR A 242 8.11 9.96 22.86
N GLU A 243 9.17 9.32 22.37
CA GLU A 243 9.15 7.95 21.86
C GLU A 243 10.10 7.03 22.65
N ILE A 244 11.29 7.52 23.01
CA ILE A 244 12.32 6.77 23.73
C ILE A 244 12.42 7.20 25.20
N ALA A 245 12.02 6.31 26.11
CA ALA A 245 12.16 6.49 27.54
C ALA A 245 13.61 6.24 28.02
N GLY A 246 14.31 5.29 27.41
CA GLY A 246 15.68 4.91 27.77
C GLY A 246 16.36 4.02 26.73
N VAL A 247 17.67 3.86 26.88
CA VAL A 247 18.48 2.94 26.08
C VAL A 247 19.34 2.09 27.00
N HIS A 248 19.48 0.81 26.66
CA HIS A 248 20.05 -0.18 27.54
C HIS A 248 20.95 -1.12 26.75
N TRP A 249 22.17 -1.34 27.23
CA TRP A 249 23.06 -2.38 26.71
C TRP A 249 22.70 -3.70 27.37
N CYS A 250 22.11 -4.61 26.60
CA CYS A 250 21.58 -5.86 27.11
C CYS A 250 22.39 -7.06 26.62
N ASP A 251 22.70 -7.98 27.53
CA ASP A 251 23.01 -9.35 27.14
C ASP A 251 21.73 -10.14 26.78
N LEU A 252 21.89 -11.41 26.41
CA LEU A 252 20.75 -12.25 26.01
C LEU A 252 19.78 -12.53 27.18
N GLU A 253 20.25 -12.59 28.43
CA GLU A 253 19.39 -12.82 29.59
C GLU A 253 18.54 -11.59 29.92
N GLU A 254 19.14 -10.41 29.84
CA GLU A 254 18.43 -9.14 29.94
C GLU A 254 17.42 -8.98 28.79
N ALA A 255 17.82 -9.30 27.55
CA ALA A 255 16.91 -9.28 26.40
C ALA A 255 15.71 -10.22 26.58
N ARG A 256 15.89 -11.43 27.13
CA ARG A 256 14.77 -12.35 27.45
C ARG A 256 13.77 -11.77 28.45
N THR A 257 14.23 -10.88 29.31
CA THR A 257 13.42 -10.26 30.36
C THR A 257 12.63 -9.06 29.82
N HIS A 258 13.23 -8.30 28.92
CA HIS A 258 12.70 -6.99 28.52
C HIS A 258 12.20 -6.92 27.07
N ALA A 259 12.72 -7.72 26.15
CA ALA A 259 12.44 -7.59 24.73
C ALA A 259 11.22 -8.40 24.27
N THR A 260 10.73 -8.08 23.07
CA THR A 260 9.70 -8.89 22.41
C THR A 260 10.21 -10.29 22.08
N GLY A 261 9.32 -11.29 22.07
CA GLY A 261 9.69 -12.68 21.75
C GLY A 261 10.37 -12.83 20.37
N ALA A 262 9.96 -12.02 19.39
CA ALA A 262 10.60 -12.00 18.07
C ALA A 262 12.05 -11.48 18.10
N THR A 263 12.34 -10.49 18.95
CA THR A 263 13.69 -9.96 19.17
C THR A 263 14.54 -10.98 19.91
N VAL A 264 14.00 -11.63 20.94
CA VAL A 264 14.70 -12.69 21.68
C VAL A 264 15.09 -13.83 20.74
N GLU A 265 14.14 -14.34 19.94
CA GLU A 265 14.40 -15.42 18.98
C GLU A 265 15.43 -15.01 17.92
N LEU A 266 15.43 -13.74 17.49
CA LEU A 266 16.46 -13.19 16.61
C LEU A 266 17.85 -13.27 17.25
N LEU A 267 17.98 -12.80 18.48
CA LEU A 267 19.25 -12.75 19.19
C LEU A 267 19.77 -14.16 19.51
N GLU A 268 18.88 -15.10 19.87
CA GLU A 268 19.21 -16.51 20.06
C GLU A 268 19.75 -17.15 18.77
N ALA A 269 19.06 -16.97 17.64
CA ALA A 269 19.49 -17.52 16.37
C ALA A 269 20.80 -16.90 15.87
N LEU A 270 21.00 -15.60 16.16
CA LEU A 270 22.26 -14.91 15.88
C LEU A 270 23.41 -15.49 16.71
N GLU A 271 23.22 -15.69 18.02
CA GLU A 271 24.23 -16.28 18.92
C GLU A 271 24.58 -17.72 18.50
N ALA A 272 23.57 -18.49 18.07
CA ALA A 272 23.77 -19.85 17.56
C ALA A 272 24.47 -19.91 16.19
N GLY A 273 24.56 -18.79 15.45
CA GLY A 273 25.13 -18.73 14.11
C GLY A 273 24.28 -19.40 13.03
N ASP A 274 22.97 -19.55 13.27
CA ASP A 274 22.00 -20.20 12.36
C ASP A 274 20.85 -19.27 12.00
N LEU A 275 21.11 -17.96 11.94
CA LEU A 275 20.09 -16.98 11.58
C LEU A 275 19.86 -16.96 10.06
N PRO A 276 18.67 -17.36 9.56
CA PRO A 276 18.37 -17.29 8.14
C PRO A 276 18.10 -15.84 7.72
N ALA A 277 18.33 -15.54 6.43
CA ALA A 277 18.07 -14.22 5.87
C ALA A 277 16.58 -13.82 5.82
N TYR A 278 15.67 -14.79 5.88
CA TYR A 278 14.22 -14.58 5.90
C TYR A 278 13.58 -15.39 7.02
N ARG A 279 12.66 -14.77 7.75
CA ARG A 279 11.88 -15.39 8.84
C ARG A 279 10.45 -14.89 8.81
N GLU A 280 9.54 -15.73 9.30
CA GLU A 280 8.20 -15.30 9.68
C GLU A 280 8.16 -15.20 11.20
N ALA A 281 7.91 -13.99 11.72
CA ALA A 281 7.91 -13.79 13.16
C ALA A 281 6.76 -14.58 13.79
N PRO A 282 6.98 -15.19 14.96
CA PRO A 282 5.90 -15.84 15.69
C PRO A 282 4.82 -14.82 16.06
N LEU A 283 3.57 -15.29 16.12
CA LEU A 283 2.49 -14.48 16.69
C LEU A 283 2.82 -14.15 18.14
N GLN A 284 2.74 -12.87 18.51
CA GLN A 284 2.91 -12.48 19.90
C GLN A 284 1.73 -12.98 20.74
N PRO A 285 1.95 -13.37 22.02
CA PRO A 285 0.88 -13.73 22.94
C PRO A 285 -0.19 -12.64 23.03
N GLU A 286 -1.42 -13.03 23.32
CA GLU A 286 -2.56 -12.10 23.48
C GLU A 286 -2.35 -11.06 24.60
#